data_AF-A0A392QF61-F1
#
_entry.id   AF-A0A392QF61-F1
#
_cell.length_a   1.000
_cell.length_b   1.000
_cell.length_c   1.000
_cell.angle_alpha   90.00
_cell.angle_beta   90.00
_cell.angle_gamma   90.00
#
_symmetry.space_group_name_H-M   'P 1'
#
loop_
_entity.id
_entity.type
_entity.pdbx_description
1 polymer ?
#
loop_
_entity_poly.entity_id
_entity_poly.type
_entity_poly.pdbx_seq_one_letter_code
_entity_poly.pdbx_strand_id
1 'polypeptide(L)'
;CAESALKSVIGDLSNTYFVGNAPMAHMVVQPKEEQAGSASFKKFFFKSQVIAKNKFDIGKCEEFVWVTKDELMEYFPEQAEFFNKMIIS
;
A
#
# COMPACT_ATOMS: atom_id res chain seq x y z
N CYS A 1 8.26 -9.43 -6.78
CA CYS A 1 7.03 -9.68 -5.99
C CYS A 1 6.16 -8.44 -5.84
N ALA A 2 6.62 -7.36 -5.19
CA ALA A 2 5.79 -6.16 -4.98
C ALA A 2 5.31 -5.52 -6.30
N GLU A 3 6.21 -5.42 -7.30
CA GLU A 3 5.87 -4.93 -8.64
C GLU A 3 4.81 -5.82 -9.32
N SER A 4 5.02 -7.14 -9.33
CA SER A 4 4.07 -8.09 -9.90
C SER A 4 2.71 -8.04 -9.21
N ALA A 5 2.68 -7.84 -7.89
CA ALA A 5 1.45 -7.67 -7.12
C ALA A 5 0.72 -6.38 -7.54
N LEU A 6 1.43 -5.25 -7.66
CA LEU A 6 0.85 -4.00 -8.13
C LEU A 6 0.32 -4.14 -9.56
N LYS A 7 1.11 -4.72 -10.47
CA LYS A 7 0.70 -5.00 -11.86
C LYS A 7 -0.58 -5.82 -11.92
N SER A 8 -0.74 -6.77 -10.99
CA SER A 8 -1.94 -7.60 -10.94
C SER A 8 -3.22 -6.84 -10.59
N VAL A 9 -3.09 -5.66 -9.96
CA VAL A 9 -4.20 -4.79 -9.53
C VAL A 9 -4.48 -3.68 -10.56
N ILE A 10 -3.43 -2.98 -11.02
CA ILE A 10 -3.56 -1.82 -11.92
C ILE A 10 -3.32 -2.15 -13.41
N GLY A 11 -3.03 -3.42 -13.72
CA GLY A 11 -2.86 -3.95 -15.08
C GLY A 11 -1.50 -3.62 -15.71
N ASP A 12 -1.15 -2.34 -15.78
CA ASP A 12 0.07 -1.84 -16.39
C ASP A 12 0.91 -0.99 -15.43
N LEU A 13 2.23 -1.15 -15.49
CA LEU A 13 3.20 -0.43 -14.67
C LEU A 13 4.00 0.62 -15.45
N SER A 14 3.74 0.81 -16.75
CA SER A 14 4.51 1.73 -17.61
C SER A 14 4.57 3.18 -17.07
N ASN A 15 3.58 3.56 -16.27
CA ASN A 15 3.47 4.88 -15.65
C ASN A 15 3.84 4.90 -14.16
N THR A 16 4.50 3.86 -13.67
CA THR A 16 4.93 3.73 -12.27
C THR A 16 6.43 3.49 -12.16
N TYR A 17 7.02 3.94 -11.06
CA TYR A 17 8.44 3.69 -10.76
C TYR A 17 8.64 3.32 -9.30
N PHE A 18 9.21 2.13 -9.06
CA PHE A 18 9.56 1.67 -7.73
C PHE A 18 10.88 2.28 -7.24
N VAL A 19 10.84 2.84 -6.04
CA VAL A 19 11.98 3.54 -5.43
C VAL A 19 12.87 2.53 -4.71
N GLY A 20 13.76 1.89 -5.48
CA GLY A 20 14.73 0.93 -4.96
C GLY A 20 14.17 -0.44 -4.61
N ASN A 21 15.07 -1.36 -4.24
CA ASN A 21 14.74 -2.76 -3.95
C ASN A 21 14.49 -3.04 -2.46
N ALA A 22 14.80 -2.07 -1.59
CA ALA A 22 14.61 -2.21 -0.15
C ALA A 22 13.19 -1.75 0.25
N PRO A 23 12.52 -2.45 1.18
CA PRO A 23 11.27 -1.97 1.73
C PRO A 23 11.51 -0.70 2.55
N MET A 24 10.57 0.23 2.50
CA MET A 24 10.62 1.48 3.24
C MET A 24 10.19 1.34 4.70
N ALA A 25 9.27 0.41 4.98
CA ALA A 25 8.98 0.00 6.34
C ALA A 25 8.33 -1.38 6.37
N HIS A 26 8.07 -1.86 7.58
CA HIS A 26 7.36 -3.10 7.81
C HIS A 26 6.37 -2.95 8.96
N MET A 27 5.32 -3.78 8.95
CA MET A 27 4.31 -3.86 10.01
C MET A 27 4.02 -5.33 10.31
N VAL A 28 3.95 -5.66 11.60
CA VAL A 28 3.53 -7.00 12.04
C VAL A 28 2.02 -6.98 12.20
N VAL A 29 1.32 -7.82 11.46
CA VAL A 29 -0.12 -8.00 11.59
C VAL A 29 -0.34 -9.27 12.42
N GLN A 30 -0.91 -9.07 13.60
CA GLN A 30 -1.33 -10.18 14.46
C GLN A 30 -2.70 -10.69 14.02
N PRO A 31 -2.96 -11.99 14.19
CA PRO A 31 -4.30 -12.56 14.04
C PRO A 31 -5.28 -11.84 14.98
N LYS A 32 -6.44 -11.41 14.47
CA LYS A 32 -7.56 -11.06 15.37
C LYS A 32 -8.12 -12.37 15.96
N GLU A 33 -8.60 -12.31 17.21
CA GLU A 33 -9.08 -13.48 17.96
C GLU A 33 -10.15 -14.31 17.21
N GLU A 34 -10.93 -13.69 16.33
CA GLU A 34 -11.92 -14.36 15.46
C GLU A 34 -11.31 -15.26 14.36
N GLN A 35 -9.99 -15.17 14.11
CA GLN A 35 -9.23 -16.01 13.19
C GLN A 35 -8.14 -16.79 13.92
N ALA A 36 -8.52 -17.54 14.96
CA ALA A 36 -7.66 -18.32 15.85
C ALA A 36 -6.74 -19.39 15.18
N GLY A 37 -6.72 -19.50 13.84
CA GLY A 37 -5.81 -20.34 13.07
C GLY A 37 -4.93 -19.60 12.04
N SER A 38 -5.07 -18.27 11.92
CA SER A 38 -4.24 -17.49 11.01
C SER A 38 -2.86 -17.24 11.63
N ALA A 39 -1.78 -17.43 10.87
CA ALA A 39 -0.43 -17.13 11.33
C ALA A 39 -0.19 -15.61 11.28
N SER A 40 0.52 -15.07 12.27
CA SER A 40 1.00 -13.69 12.21
C SER A 40 1.88 -13.50 10.98
N PHE A 41 1.74 -12.38 10.28
CA PHE A 41 2.55 -12.10 9.10
C PHE A 41 3.11 -10.68 9.13
N LYS A 42 4.21 -10.48 8.38
CA LYS A 42 4.87 -9.18 8.25
C LYS A 42 4.52 -8.58 6.88
N LYS A 43 3.92 -7.39 6.89
CA LYS A 43 3.72 -6.57 5.69
C LYS A 43 4.97 -5.74 5.47
N PHE A 44 5.51 -5.76 4.26
CA PHE A 44 6.62 -4.90 3.84
C PHE A 44 6.10 -3.88 2.83
N PHE A 45 6.37 -2.61 3.08
CA PHE A 45 5.89 -1.51 2.26
C PHE A 45 6.98 -1.06 1.30
N PHE A 46 6.65 -0.98 0.01
CA PHE A 46 7.52 -0.50 -1.05
C PHE A 46 6.92 0.77 -1.64
N LYS A 47 7.75 1.79 -1.88
CA LYS A 47 7.27 3.03 -2.50
C LYS A 47 7.35 2.93 -4.00
N SER A 48 6.24 3.29 -4.64
CA SER A 48 6.14 3.50 -6.06
C SER A 48 5.66 4.92 -6.32
N GLN A 49 6.16 5.54 -7.39
CA GLN A 49 5.79 6.88 -7.83
C GLN A 49 4.99 6.78 -9.12
N VAL A 50 3.99 7.65 -9.26
CA VAL A 50 3.22 7.80 -10.50
C VAL A 50 3.88 8.86 -11.36
N ILE A 51 4.20 8.51 -12.61
CA ILE A 51 4.92 9.41 -13.53
C ILE A 51 3.94 10.11 -14.50
N ALA A 52 2.80 9.51 -14.82
CA ALA A 52 1.83 10.07 -15.78
C ALA A 52 0.51 10.47 -15.11
N LYS A 53 -0.05 11.59 -15.56
CA LYS A 53 -1.12 12.28 -14.83
C LYS A 53 -2.52 11.70 -14.95
N ASN A 54 -2.80 10.68 -15.77
CA ASN A 54 -4.16 10.19 -15.94
C ASN A 54 -4.22 8.76 -16.49
N LYS A 55 -5.07 7.94 -15.85
CA LYS A 55 -5.55 6.59 -16.24
C LYS A 55 -4.69 5.42 -15.74
N PHE A 56 -4.80 5.14 -14.44
CA PHE A 56 -4.79 3.73 -14.02
C PHE A 56 -6.19 3.19 -14.22
N ASP A 57 -6.32 2.18 -15.08
CA ASP A 57 -7.55 1.41 -15.21
C ASP A 57 -7.47 0.26 -14.21
N ILE A 58 -7.95 0.49 -12.98
CA ILE A 58 -7.81 -0.47 -11.88
C ILE A 58 -8.87 -1.57 -12.04
N GLY A 59 -8.64 -2.49 -12.97
CA GLY A 59 -9.62 -3.50 -13.37
C GLY A 59 -9.97 -4.56 -12.31
N LYS A 60 -9.28 -4.59 -11.14
CA LYS A 60 -9.56 -5.54 -10.05
C LYS A 60 -10.08 -4.92 -8.76
N CYS A 61 -10.21 -3.60 -8.70
CA CYS A 61 -10.65 -2.92 -7.49
C CYS A 61 -11.96 -2.20 -7.79
N GLU A 62 -13.04 -2.60 -7.12
CA GLU A 62 -14.37 -1.99 -7.29
C GLU A 62 -14.36 -0.53 -6.86
N GLU A 63 -13.55 -0.18 -5.84
CA GLU A 63 -13.44 1.16 -5.29
C GLU A 63 -11.98 1.51 -5.00
N PHE A 64 -11.50 2.63 -5.54
CA PHE A 64 -10.20 3.19 -5.21
C PHE A 64 -10.29 4.71 -5.12
N VAL A 65 -9.46 5.29 -4.24
CA VAL A 65 -9.42 6.74 -4.04
C VAL A 65 -7.98 7.19 -3.84
N TRP A 66 -7.62 8.31 -4.47
CA TRP A 66 -6.37 9.01 -4.19
C TRP A 66 -6.59 9.91 -2.98
N VAL A 67 -5.82 9.66 -1.93
CA VAL A 67 -5.97 10.37 -0.65
C VAL A 67 -4.73 11.20 -0.33
N THR A 68 -4.94 12.27 0.41
CA THR A 68 -3.88 13.00 1.09
C THR A 68 -3.36 12.23 2.31
N LYS A 69 -2.25 12.69 2.86
CA LYS A 69 -1.64 12.10 4.07
C LYS A 69 -2.60 12.12 5.25
N ASP A 70 -3.34 13.21 5.43
CA ASP A 70 -4.24 13.40 6.57
C ASP A 70 -5.48 12.52 6.44
N GLU A 71 -6.10 12.47 5.25
CA GLU A 71 -7.24 11.58 4.96
C GLU A 71 -6.87 10.11 5.18
N LEU A 72 -5.66 9.68 4.79
CA LEU A 72 -5.21 8.30 5.03
C LEU A 72 -5.21 7.94 6.52
N MET A 73 -4.85 8.88 7.39
CA MET A 73 -4.86 8.66 8.85
C MET A 73 -6.29 8.58 9.39
N GLU A 74 -7.25 9.30 8.80
CA GLU A 74 -8.66 9.22 9.14
C GLU A 74 -9.27 7.86 8.75
N TYR A 75 -8.88 7.30 7.60
CA TYR A 75 -9.32 5.96 7.19
C TYR A 75 -8.75 4.85 8.07
N PHE A 76 -7.53 5.02 8.58
CA PHE A 76 -6.80 3.99 9.33
C PHE A 76 -6.26 4.51 10.66
N PRO A 77 -7.15 4.81 11.64
CA PRO A 77 -6.75 5.46 12.89
C PRO A 77 -5.79 4.61 13.73
N GLU A 78 -5.97 3.29 13.74
CA GLU A 78 -5.11 2.35 14.47
C GLU A 78 -3.65 2.34 13.97
N GLN A 79 -3.44 2.68 12.69
CA GLN A 79 -2.11 2.69 12.07
C GLN A 79 -1.62 4.11 11.75
N ALA A 80 -2.35 5.14 12.16
CA ALA A 80 -2.07 6.54 11.83
C ALA A 80 -0.66 6.98 12.24
N GLU A 81 -0.22 6.65 13.46
CA GLU A 81 1.12 7.02 13.93
C GLU A 81 2.24 6.38 13.07
N PHE A 82 2.02 5.14 12.62
CA PHE A 82 2.94 4.44 11.74
C PHE A 82 2.99 5.08 10.35
N PHE A 83 1.84 5.37 9.75
CA PHE A 83 1.78 6.05 8.45
C PHE A 83 2.37 7.46 8.50
N ASN A 84 2.19 8.17 9.61
CA ASN A 84 2.77 9.49 9.80
C ASN A 84 4.31 9.47 9.77
N LYS A 85 4.94 8.42 10.35
CA LYS A 85 6.39 8.21 10.32
C LYS A 85 6.89 7.76 8.94
N MET A 86 6.10 6.99 8.20
CA MET A 86 6.48 6.45 6.90
C MET A 86 6.36 7.49 5.76
N ILE A 87 5.29 8.28 5.76
CA ILE A 87 4.95 9.19 4.67
C ILE A 87 5.50 10.58 5.00
N ILE A 88 6.63 10.91 4.36
CA ILE A 88 7.26 12.22 4.45
C ILE A 88 6.61 13.14 3.42
N SER A 89 6.13 14.31 3.87
CA SER A 89 5.54 15.35 3.03
C SER A 89 6.60 16.10 2.23
#